data_AF-R7LAI6-F1
#
_entry.id   AF-R7LAI6-F1
#
_cell.length_a   1.000
_cell.length_b   1.000
_cell.length_c   1.000
_cell.angle_alpha   90.00
_cell.angle_beta   90.00
_cell.angle_gamma   90.00
#
_symmetry.space_group_name_H-M   'P 1'
#
loop_
_entity.id
_entity.type
_entity.pdbx_description
1 polymer ?
#
loop_
_entity_poly.entity_id
_entity_poly.type
_entity_poly.pdbx_seq_one_letter_code
_entity_poly.pdbx_strand_id
1 'polypeptide(L)'
;MPAFEFNKEAKVVAAAAERMGLHPFPIPMLRNSVPYNGRAACIRNRTCCGYACPVDAKNGTQNTVIPKAIESGNCELRTHCVVAEILMDGMRAKGVRYFDENNEEKIQTADVVVVAASACESARLLLNSRTSLFPNGIGNNFDNVGRNLQSHAYTGAWGLFDYDILELNGPGATLGISDFNHNEKEGIIGGVLCTEFYVLPYGFSRARPPSYPKWGREHKKFQRQNYRRMVRLHGPVQDVPTPGMRVQVEDSVRDFWGIPVTKFSGSRHPLDRKHCQFLSEKAASVLREAGAKQVWMNVGGLGRAGGQHQCGTCRMGDDPKTSVVDPNCKVWGVDNLYVGDGGVLVSAGGFNPVLTIMALAYRTGAHIAGEFAKKGSAA
;
A
#
# COMPACT_ATOMS: atom_id res chain seq x y z
N MET A 1 6.73 -2.33 -21.58
CA MET A 1 8.17 -2.23 -21.33
C MET A 1 8.68 -3.61 -20.93
N PRO A 2 9.88 -4.04 -21.36
CA PRO A 2 10.45 -5.33 -20.94
C PRO A 2 10.61 -5.41 -19.42
N ALA A 3 10.54 -6.61 -18.86
CA ALA A 3 10.83 -6.83 -17.44
C ALA A 3 12.30 -6.53 -17.13
N PHE A 4 12.60 -6.17 -15.87
CA PHE A 4 13.98 -6.18 -15.42
C PHE A 4 14.45 -7.62 -15.29
N GLU A 5 15.68 -7.89 -15.73
CA GLU A 5 16.34 -9.17 -15.50
C GLU A 5 16.48 -9.44 -13.99
N PHE A 6 16.53 -10.73 -13.64
CA PHE A 6 16.93 -11.15 -12.30
C PHE A 6 18.35 -10.66 -12.01
N ASN A 7 18.51 -10.03 -10.85
CA ASN A 7 19.83 -9.73 -10.30
C ASN A 7 20.51 -11.01 -9.78
N LYS A 8 21.77 -10.90 -9.37
CA LYS A 8 22.60 -12.02 -8.91
C LYS A 8 21.88 -12.90 -7.88
N GLU A 9 21.37 -12.31 -6.81
CA GLU A 9 20.66 -13.04 -5.75
C GLU A 9 19.34 -13.66 -6.23
N ALA A 10 18.60 -12.98 -7.10
CA ALA A 10 17.37 -13.51 -7.67
C ALA A 10 17.62 -14.71 -8.58
N LYS A 11 18.70 -14.73 -9.37
CA LYS A 11 19.06 -15.90 -10.20
C LYS A 11 19.31 -17.15 -9.34
N VAL A 12 19.97 -16.99 -8.20
CA VAL A 12 20.23 -18.08 -7.25
C VAL A 12 18.93 -18.59 -6.63
N VAL A 13 18.04 -17.68 -6.21
CA VAL A 13 16.72 -18.04 -5.66
C VAL A 13 15.81 -18.67 -6.73
N ALA A 14 15.83 -18.17 -7.96
CA ALA A 14 15.04 -18.69 -9.08
C ALA A 14 15.39 -20.15 -9.37
N ALA A 15 16.69 -20.44 -9.55
CA ALA A 15 17.15 -21.79 -9.83
C ALA A 15 16.81 -22.77 -8.69
N ALA A 16 16.83 -22.31 -7.44
CA ALA A 16 16.40 -23.10 -6.29
C ALA A 16 14.90 -23.37 -6.31
N ALA A 17 14.09 -22.35 -6.58
CA ALA A 17 12.63 -22.47 -6.69
C ALA A 17 12.24 -23.43 -7.83
N GLU A 18 12.88 -23.33 -8.99
CA GLU A 18 12.65 -24.22 -10.14
C GLU A 18 12.98 -25.69 -9.82
N ARG A 19 14.09 -25.97 -9.11
CA ARG A 19 14.41 -27.34 -8.66
C ARG A 19 13.37 -27.91 -7.68
N MET A 20 12.67 -27.04 -6.96
CA MET A 20 11.54 -27.41 -6.09
C MET A 20 10.21 -27.53 -6.85
N GLY A 21 10.18 -27.29 -8.16
CA GLY A 21 8.96 -27.31 -8.98
C GLY A 21 8.09 -26.06 -8.82
N LEU A 22 8.64 -24.95 -8.35
CA LEU A 22 7.96 -23.65 -8.25
C LEU A 22 8.18 -22.81 -9.51
N HIS A 23 7.36 -21.78 -9.70
CA HIS A 23 7.35 -20.94 -10.91
C HIS A 23 7.79 -19.50 -10.60
N PRO A 24 9.09 -19.23 -10.42
CA PRO A 24 9.57 -17.87 -10.20
C PRO A 24 9.33 -17.00 -11.44
N PHE A 25 8.99 -15.73 -11.23
CA PHE A 25 8.74 -14.77 -12.32
C PHE A 25 9.35 -13.39 -12.04
N PRO A 26 9.66 -12.59 -13.09
CA PRO A 26 10.04 -11.20 -12.94
C PRO A 26 8.91 -10.35 -12.38
N ILE A 27 9.11 -9.71 -11.23
CA ILE A 27 8.04 -8.90 -10.62
C ILE A 27 7.78 -7.61 -11.43
N PRO A 28 6.52 -7.26 -11.70
CA PRO A 28 6.18 -5.98 -12.30
C PRO A 28 6.47 -4.87 -11.29
N MET A 29 7.29 -3.89 -11.72
CA MET A 29 7.67 -2.75 -10.90
C MET A 29 7.32 -1.46 -11.63
N LEU A 30 6.84 -0.46 -10.89
CA LEU A 30 6.58 0.90 -11.37
C LEU A 30 7.89 1.65 -11.66
N ARG A 31 8.70 1.12 -12.58
CA ARG A 31 10.01 1.63 -12.99
C ARG A 31 10.19 1.47 -14.50
N ASN A 32 10.69 2.50 -15.14
CA ASN A 32 11.03 2.49 -16.56
C ASN A 32 12.24 1.59 -16.82
N SER A 33 12.09 0.46 -17.51
CA SER A 33 13.24 -0.36 -17.96
C SER A 33 13.90 0.20 -19.21
N VAL A 34 13.16 1.01 -19.98
CA VAL A 34 13.60 1.78 -21.14
C VAL A 34 13.04 3.20 -21.01
N PRO A 35 13.56 4.22 -21.74
CA PRO A 35 12.93 5.53 -21.76
C PRO A 35 11.45 5.41 -22.16
N TYR A 36 10.57 6.07 -21.40
CA TYR A 36 9.13 5.91 -21.57
C TYR A 36 8.37 7.15 -21.10
N ASN A 37 7.45 7.64 -21.94
CA ASN A 37 6.67 8.86 -21.70
C ASN A 37 7.53 10.06 -21.31
N GLY A 38 8.59 10.34 -22.08
CA GLY A 38 9.49 11.48 -21.84
C GLY A 38 10.39 11.37 -20.61
N ARG A 39 10.37 10.24 -19.89
CA ARG A 39 11.21 10.01 -18.70
C ARG A 39 12.30 8.99 -18.97
N ALA A 40 13.44 9.16 -18.32
CA ALA A 40 14.60 8.31 -18.47
C ALA A 40 14.35 6.85 -18.09
N ALA A 41 15.22 5.96 -18.57
CA ALA A 41 15.30 4.60 -18.07
C ALA A 41 15.88 4.55 -16.65
N CYS A 42 15.57 3.50 -15.89
CA CYS A 42 16.06 3.32 -14.54
C CYS A 42 17.58 3.12 -14.52
N ILE A 43 18.30 4.04 -13.87
CA ILE A 43 19.73 3.91 -13.57
C ILE A 43 20.05 2.88 -12.49
N ARG A 44 19.08 2.06 -12.11
CA ARG A 44 19.19 1.02 -11.08
C ARG A 44 19.73 1.56 -9.74
N ASN A 45 19.18 2.69 -9.29
CA ASN A 45 19.52 3.25 -7.97
C ASN A 45 19.08 2.31 -6.83
N ARG A 46 20.02 1.95 -5.94
CA ARG A 46 19.79 1.06 -4.79
C ARG A 46 18.98 1.66 -3.65
N THR A 47 18.96 2.98 -3.53
CA THR A 47 18.20 3.68 -2.48
C THR A 47 16.77 4.02 -2.93
N CYS A 48 16.29 3.43 -4.02
CA CYS A 48 15.00 3.77 -4.64
C CYS A 48 13.79 3.64 -3.70
N CYS A 49 13.83 2.74 -2.71
CA CYS A 49 12.79 2.61 -1.69
C CYS A 49 13.03 3.61 -0.55
N GLY A 50 12.06 4.49 -0.30
CA GLY A 50 12.13 5.54 0.74
C GLY A 50 12.76 6.86 0.31
N TYR A 51 13.31 6.95 -0.91
CA TYR A 51 13.95 8.17 -1.42
C TYR A 51 13.43 8.53 -2.82
N ALA A 52 13.56 9.81 -3.19
CA ALA A 52 13.24 10.28 -4.52
C ALA A 52 14.15 9.60 -5.58
N CYS A 53 13.61 9.37 -6.78
CA CYS A 53 14.40 8.87 -7.89
C CYS A 53 15.12 10.04 -8.55
N PRO A 54 16.46 10.03 -8.68
CA PRO A 54 17.22 11.18 -9.18
C PRO A 54 17.06 11.42 -10.69
N VAL A 55 16.36 10.53 -11.40
CA VAL A 55 16.21 10.57 -12.87
C VAL A 55 14.75 10.34 -13.30
N ASP A 56 13.79 10.43 -12.37
CA ASP A 56 12.36 10.23 -12.61
C ASP A 56 11.94 8.92 -13.30
N ALA A 57 12.81 7.91 -13.25
CA ALA A 57 12.51 6.59 -13.80
C ALA A 57 11.56 5.76 -12.90
N LYS A 58 11.50 6.06 -11.59
CA LYS A 58 10.47 5.50 -10.69
C LYS A 58 9.17 6.25 -10.94
N ASN A 59 8.12 5.50 -11.30
CA ASN A 59 6.81 6.05 -11.53
C ASN A 59 6.12 6.35 -10.18
N GLY A 60 5.61 7.57 -10.06
CA GLY A 60 4.56 7.94 -9.12
C GLY A 60 3.66 9.00 -9.74
N THR A 61 2.56 9.36 -9.08
CA THR A 61 1.60 10.33 -9.61
C THR A 61 2.22 11.71 -9.82
N GLN A 62 3.19 12.08 -8.98
CA GLN A 62 3.93 13.36 -9.02
C GLN A 62 4.73 13.57 -10.32
N ASN A 63 5.14 12.50 -11.01
CA ASN A 63 5.93 12.58 -12.23
C ASN A 63 5.26 11.88 -13.43
N THR A 64 3.95 11.63 -13.34
CA THR A 64 3.20 11.01 -14.44
C THR A 64 1.88 11.72 -14.69
N VAL A 65 0.88 11.51 -13.84
CA VAL A 65 -0.49 11.99 -14.09
C VAL A 65 -0.71 13.43 -13.65
N ILE A 66 -0.09 13.87 -12.55
CA ILE A 66 -0.26 15.24 -12.03
C ILE A 66 0.33 16.27 -13.01
N PRO A 67 1.59 16.13 -13.51
CA PRO A 67 2.13 17.07 -14.48
C PRO A 67 1.27 17.17 -15.75
N LYS A 68 0.82 16.03 -16.29
CA LYS A 68 -0.06 16.00 -17.46
C LYS A 68 -1.41 16.68 -17.22
N ALA A 69 -1.97 16.54 -16.01
CA ALA A 69 -3.20 17.22 -15.64
C ALA A 69 -2.99 18.74 -15.62
N ILE A 70 -1.89 19.22 -15.03
CA ILE A 70 -1.55 20.65 -14.98
C ILE A 70 -1.31 21.20 -16.40
N GLU A 71 -0.55 20.49 -17.24
CA GLU A 71 -0.28 20.86 -18.64
C GLU A 71 -1.55 21.02 -19.48
N SER A 72 -2.66 20.38 -19.09
CA SER A 72 -3.94 20.53 -19.79
C SER A 72 -4.59 21.91 -19.63
N GLY A 73 -4.12 22.74 -18.69
CA GLY A 73 -4.73 24.02 -18.32
C GLY A 73 -6.01 23.90 -17.47
N ASN A 74 -6.51 22.68 -17.22
CA ASN A 74 -7.75 22.42 -16.48
C ASN A 74 -7.51 21.89 -15.06
N CYS A 75 -6.28 21.92 -14.56
CA CYS A 75 -5.93 21.41 -13.23
C CYS A 75 -5.11 22.44 -12.45
N GLU A 76 -5.61 22.81 -11.28
CA GLU A 76 -4.87 23.57 -10.28
C GLU A 76 -4.38 22.62 -9.18
N LEU A 77 -3.08 22.67 -8.85
CA LEU A 77 -2.50 21.95 -7.74
C LEU A 77 -2.18 22.93 -6.60
N ARG A 78 -2.86 22.78 -5.46
CA ARG A 78 -2.53 23.48 -4.21
C ARG A 78 -1.85 22.52 -3.24
N THR A 79 -0.56 22.73 -3.00
CA THR A 79 0.20 21.99 -1.98
C THR A 79 0.05 22.64 -0.61
N HIS A 80 0.48 21.94 0.45
CA HIS A 80 0.41 22.45 1.83
C HIS A 80 -1.00 22.85 2.29
N CYS A 81 -2.03 22.21 1.71
CA CYS A 81 -3.42 22.40 2.06
C CYS A 81 -3.96 21.17 2.81
N VAL A 82 -4.53 21.37 4.00
CA VAL A 82 -5.07 20.29 4.84
C VAL A 82 -6.58 20.43 4.96
N VAL A 83 -7.31 19.51 4.32
CA VAL A 83 -8.77 19.46 4.36
C VAL A 83 -9.25 18.99 5.74
N ALA A 84 -10.09 19.81 6.37
CA ALA A 84 -10.65 19.54 7.69
C ALA A 84 -12.05 18.91 7.63
N GLU A 85 -12.85 19.29 6.62
CA GLU A 85 -14.27 18.93 6.57
C GLU A 85 -14.83 19.03 5.14
N ILE A 86 -15.73 18.10 4.80
CA ILE A 86 -16.57 18.17 3.59
C ILE A 86 -17.87 18.89 3.96
N LEU A 87 -18.14 19.99 3.26
CA LEU A 87 -19.32 20.81 3.49
C LEU A 87 -20.50 20.26 2.69
N MET A 88 -21.67 20.13 3.33
CA MET A 88 -22.89 19.58 2.73
C MET A 88 -23.99 20.64 2.57
N ASP A 89 -24.86 20.41 1.60
CA ASP A 89 -26.19 21.01 1.46
C ASP A 89 -27.20 19.89 1.16
N GLY A 90 -28.00 19.52 2.16
CA GLY A 90 -28.79 18.30 2.13
C GLY A 90 -27.92 17.06 1.85
N MET A 91 -28.22 16.36 0.76
CA MET A 91 -27.51 15.16 0.30
C MET A 91 -26.38 15.45 -0.70
N ARG A 92 -26.08 16.73 -0.96
CA ARG A 92 -25.05 17.16 -1.93
C ARG A 92 -23.83 17.72 -1.20
N ALA A 93 -22.63 17.28 -1.57
CA ALA A 93 -21.39 17.93 -1.17
C ALA A 93 -21.25 19.24 -1.93
N LYS A 94 -21.12 20.37 -1.22
CA LYS A 94 -20.99 21.72 -1.82
C LYS A 94 -19.56 22.25 -1.87
N GLY A 95 -18.63 21.56 -1.21
CA GLY A 95 -17.23 21.98 -1.13
C GLY A 95 -16.48 21.38 0.04
N VAL A 96 -15.32 21.95 0.34
CA VAL A 96 -14.46 21.56 1.46
C VAL A 96 -13.99 22.78 2.24
N ARG A 97 -13.84 22.61 3.55
CA ARG A 97 -13.14 23.54 4.44
C ARG A 97 -11.73 23.00 4.69
N TYR A 98 -10.72 23.82 4.51
CA TYR A 98 -9.31 23.42 4.60
C TYR A 98 -8.45 24.55 5.19
N PHE A 99 -7.25 24.20 5.65
CA PHE A 99 -6.21 25.15 6.06
C PHE A 99 -5.15 25.23 4.97
N ASP A 100 -4.75 26.43 4.57
CA ASP A 100 -3.72 26.66 3.54
C ASP A 100 -2.29 26.61 4.09
N GLU A 101 -1.30 26.98 3.26
CA GLU A 101 0.12 26.99 3.64
C GLU A 101 0.46 27.94 4.79
N ASN A 102 -0.38 28.95 5.03
CA ASN A 102 -0.26 29.90 6.14
C ASN A 102 -1.07 29.46 7.37
N ASN A 103 -1.69 28.28 7.32
CA ASN A 103 -2.64 27.77 8.32
C ASN A 103 -3.90 28.61 8.46
N GLU A 104 -4.27 29.36 7.41
CA GLU A 104 -5.52 30.11 7.38
C GLU A 104 -6.66 29.22 6.89
N GLU A 105 -7.82 29.32 7.53
CA GLU A 105 -9.01 28.60 7.10
C GLU A 105 -9.55 29.18 5.79
N LYS A 106 -9.85 28.28 4.84
CA LYS A 106 -10.41 28.58 3.53
C LYS A 106 -11.58 27.63 3.23
N ILE A 107 -12.46 28.08 2.33
CA ILE A 107 -13.54 27.27 1.76
C ILE A 107 -13.33 27.19 0.25
N GLN A 108 -13.41 25.98 -0.30
CA GLN A 108 -13.44 25.74 -1.74
C GLN A 108 -14.74 25.07 -2.10
N THR A 109 -15.59 25.74 -2.88
CA THR A 109 -16.82 25.15 -3.41
C THR A 109 -16.50 24.19 -4.56
N ALA A 110 -17.36 23.19 -4.77
CA ALA A 110 -17.19 22.21 -5.83
C ALA A 110 -18.52 21.56 -6.25
N ASP A 111 -18.63 21.22 -7.53
CA ASP A 111 -19.75 20.45 -8.07
C ASP A 111 -19.63 18.94 -7.84
N VAL A 112 -18.41 18.47 -7.58
CA VAL A 112 -18.03 17.09 -7.24
C VAL A 112 -16.90 17.13 -6.23
N VAL A 113 -16.94 16.23 -5.25
CA VAL A 113 -15.82 16.00 -4.35
C VAL A 113 -15.32 14.56 -4.51
N VAL A 114 -14.01 14.39 -4.69
CA VAL A 114 -13.36 13.08 -4.70
C VAL A 114 -12.35 13.04 -3.57
N VAL A 115 -12.55 12.14 -2.62
CA VAL A 115 -11.67 11.93 -1.47
C VAL A 115 -10.60 10.92 -1.83
N ALA A 116 -9.34 11.34 -1.87
CA ALA A 116 -8.19 10.48 -2.20
C ALA A 116 -7.04 10.66 -1.19
N ALA A 117 -7.37 10.69 0.10
CA ALA A 117 -6.45 11.04 1.19
C ALA A 117 -5.66 9.84 1.72
N SER A 118 -5.76 8.66 1.11
CA SER A 118 -5.36 7.34 1.62
C SER A 118 -6.39 6.72 2.56
N ALA A 119 -6.42 5.40 2.67
CA ALA A 119 -7.48 4.67 3.37
C ALA A 119 -7.76 5.21 4.78
N CYS A 120 -6.73 5.49 5.58
CA CYS A 120 -6.92 5.96 6.95
C CYS A 120 -7.43 7.40 7.01
N GLU A 121 -6.82 8.34 6.28
CA GLU A 121 -7.22 9.75 6.33
C GLU A 121 -8.53 10.02 5.58
N SER A 122 -8.87 9.23 4.55
CA SER A 122 -10.19 9.30 3.89
C SER A 122 -11.30 8.89 4.84
N ALA A 123 -11.10 7.82 5.63
CA ALA A 123 -12.04 7.45 6.68
C ALA A 123 -12.11 8.51 7.78
N ARG A 124 -10.96 9.07 8.20
CA ARG A 124 -10.90 10.18 9.17
C ARG A 124 -11.72 11.39 8.70
N LEU A 125 -11.53 11.82 7.46
CA LEU A 125 -12.24 12.96 6.88
C LEU A 125 -13.75 12.72 6.85
N LEU A 126 -14.18 11.55 6.39
CA LEU A 126 -15.61 11.19 6.36
C LEU A 126 -16.23 11.14 7.76
N LEU A 127 -15.53 10.57 8.75
CA LEU A 127 -15.99 10.48 10.14
C LEU A 127 -16.04 11.83 10.87
N ASN A 128 -15.15 12.75 10.51
CA ASN A 128 -15.13 14.12 11.05
C ASN A 128 -16.11 15.07 10.35
N SER A 129 -16.55 14.75 9.14
CA SER A 129 -17.54 15.54 8.40
C SER A 129 -18.95 15.12 8.82
N ARG A 130 -19.48 15.70 9.90
CA ARG A 130 -20.79 15.35 10.49
C ARG A 130 -21.85 16.40 10.15
N THR A 131 -23.09 15.97 9.93
CA THR A 131 -24.25 16.86 9.73
C THR A 131 -25.48 16.30 10.43
N SER A 132 -26.61 17.00 10.40
CA SER A 132 -27.88 16.46 10.91
C SER A 132 -28.33 15.20 10.16
N LEU A 133 -28.00 15.06 8.87
CA LEU A 133 -28.29 13.88 8.05
C LEU A 133 -27.24 12.77 8.22
N PHE A 134 -26.03 13.14 8.62
CA PHE A 134 -24.89 12.23 8.82
C PHE A 134 -24.28 12.44 10.21
N PRO A 135 -25.01 12.14 11.31
CA PRO A 135 -24.55 12.46 12.67
C PRO A 135 -23.28 11.69 13.07
N ASN A 136 -23.00 10.56 12.43
CA ASN A 136 -21.84 9.70 12.67
C ASN A 136 -20.76 9.82 11.58
N GLY A 137 -20.83 10.86 10.75
CA GLY A 137 -19.95 11.09 9.59
C GLY A 137 -20.59 10.71 8.26
N ILE A 138 -20.22 11.41 7.19
CA ILE A 138 -20.73 11.18 5.83
C ILE A 138 -20.45 9.74 5.38
N GLY A 139 -21.46 9.09 4.81
CA GLY A 139 -21.36 7.70 4.35
C GLY A 139 -21.36 6.65 5.47
N ASN A 140 -21.54 7.06 6.74
CA ASN A 140 -21.42 6.17 7.90
C ASN A 140 -22.75 5.82 8.59
N ASN A 141 -23.88 5.91 7.89
CA ASN A 141 -25.21 5.64 8.45
C ASN A 141 -25.39 4.18 8.95
N PHE A 142 -24.60 3.25 8.41
CA PHE A 142 -24.58 1.85 8.81
C PHE A 142 -23.25 1.43 9.49
N ASP A 143 -22.50 2.40 10.00
CA ASP A 143 -21.22 2.19 10.71
C ASP A 143 -20.15 1.43 9.88
N ASN A 144 -20.10 1.62 8.57
CA ASN A 144 -19.13 0.95 7.70
C ASN A 144 -17.81 1.72 7.53
N VAL A 145 -17.81 3.03 7.73
CA VAL A 145 -16.61 3.86 7.56
C VAL A 145 -15.56 3.50 8.62
N GLY A 146 -14.33 3.33 8.15
CA GLY A 146 -13.16 2.95 8.93
C GLY A 146 -13.04 1.46 9.20
N ARG A 147 -14.09 0.65 9.03
CA ARG A 147 -14.03 -0.82 9.27
C ARG A 147 -13.20 -1.54 8.21
N ASN A 148 -12.77 -2.77 8.52
CA ASN A 148 -12.08 -3.66 7.58
C ASN A 148 -10.72 -3.11 7.11
N LEU A 149 -10.03 -2.37 7.98
CA LEU A 149 -8.70 -1.86 7.73
C LEU A 149 -7.71 -3.03 7.52
N GLN A 150 -7.00 -2.99 6.39
CA GLN A 150 -5.99 -3.96 5.98
C GLN A 150 -4.65 -3.25 5.69
N SER A 151 -3.52 -3.95 5.70
CA SER A 151 -2.19 -3.35 5.40
C SER A 151 -1.09 -4.36 5.00
N HIS A 152 -1.46 -5.62 4.76
CA HIS A 152 -0.59 -6.80 4.75
C HIS A 152 0.17 -7.01 6.05
N ALA A 153 0.24 -8.27 6.49
CA ALA A 153 1.38 -8.71 7.26
C ALA A 153 2.53 -9.07 6.30
N TYR A 154 3.74 -8.61 6.61
CA TYR A 154 4.93 -8.93 5.85
C TYR A 154 5.67 -10.07 6.52
N THR A 155 5.98 -11.12 5.76
CA THR A 155 6.47 -12.40 6.30
C THR A 155 7.55 -12.98 5.39
N GLY A 156 8.30 -13.97 5.85
CA GLY A 156 9.28 -14.67 5.01
C GLY A 156 10.46 -15.21 5.79
N ALA A 157 11.62 -15.27 5.13
CA ALA A 157 12.86 -15.72 5.76
C ALA A 157 14.08 -14.98 5.23
N TRP A 158 15.12 -14.98 6.06
CA TRP A 158 16.46 -14.51 5.73
C TRP A 158 17.37 -15.71 5.48
N GLY A 159 18.23 -15.61 4.47
CA GLY A 159 19.26 -16.60 4.16
C GLY A 159 20.64 -15.94 4.17
N LEU A 160 21.56 -16.47 4.98
CA LEU A 160 22.96 -16.06 5.03
C LEU A 160 23.82 -17.05 4.23
N PHE A 161 24.66 -16.53 3.33
CA PHE A 161 25.54 -17.28 2.45
C PHE A 161 27.01 -17.10 2.85
N ASP A 162 27.88 -18.05 2.47
CA ASP A 162 29.32 -17.95 2.74
C ASP A 162 30.07 -17.01 1.79
N TYR A 163 29.38 -16.47 0.78
CA TYR A 163 29.92 -15.59 -0.25
C TYR A 163 29.05 -14.33 -0.45
N ASP A 164 29.64 -13.32 -1.08
CA ASP A 164 28.94 -12.09 -1.47
C ASP A 164 27.91 -12.39 -2.56
N ILE A 165 26.64 -12.37 -2.18
CA ILE A 165 25.51 -12.73 -3.06
C ILE A 165 24.78 -11.52 -3.60
N LEU A 166 24.79 -10.38 -2.89
CA LEU A 166 24.05 -9.19 -3.31
C LEU A 166 24.77 -8.43 -4.43
N GLU A 167 24.05 -8.18 -5.52
CA GLU A 167 24.53 -7.34 -6.62
C GLU A 167 24.56 -5.85 -6.25
N LEU A 168 23.64 -5.41 -5.37
CA LEU A 168 23.40 -4.00 -5.04
C LEU A 168 23.00 -3.13 -6.24
N ASN A 169 22.29 -3.75 -7.19
CA ASN A 169 21.87 -3.14 -8.44
C ASN A 169 20.34 -2.97 -8.47
N GLY A 170 19.86 -1.72 -8.52
CA GLY A 170 18.44 -1.41 -8.38
C GLY A 170 17.94 -1.58 -6.95
N PRO A 171 16.62 -1.59 -6.71
CA PRO A 171 16.08 -1.68 -5.36
C PRO A 171 16.26 -3.07 -4.74
N GLY A 172 16.74 -4.09 -5.46
CA GLY A 172 16.92 -5.48 -5.00
C GLY A 172 15.80 -6.43 -5.42
N ALA A 173 14.55 -5.95 -5.44
CA ALA A 173 13.42 -6.77 -5.81
C ALA A 173 13.31 -6.96 -7.33
N THR A 174 13.51 -8.21 -7.79
CA THR A 174 13.41 -8.60 -9.21
C THR A 174 12.67 -9.93 -9.44
N LEU A 175 12.52 -10.77 -8.41
CA LEU A 175 11.85 -12.07 -8.48
C LEU A 175 10.67 -12.17 -7.54
N GLY A 176 9.62 -12.87 -7.99
CA GLY A 176 8.43 -13.23 -7.24
C GLY A 176 8.11 -14.72 -7.39
N ILE A 177 7.48 -15.31 -6.38
CA ILE A 177 6.97 -16.70 -6.33
C ILE A 177 5.56 -16.62 -5.75
N SER A 178 4.57 -17.06 -6.52
CA SER A 178 3.15 -16.92 -6.17
C SER A 178 2.37 -18.24 -6.21
N ASP A 179 3.08 -19.36 -6.31
CA ASP A 179 2.54 -20.74 -6.35
C ASP A 179 1.67 -21.08 -5.12
N PHE A 180 1.77 -20.28 -4.05
CA PHE A 180 1.08 -20.49 -2.78
C PHE A 180 -0.25 -19.73 -2.67
N ASN A 181 -0.61 -18.92 -3.66
CA ASN A 181 -1.88 -18.21 -3.69
C ASN A 181 -3.06 -19.19 -3.76
N HIS A 182 -4.15 -18.86 -3.05
CA HIS A 182 -5.40 -19.63 -3.08
C HIS A 182 -5.23 -21.14 -2.82
N ASN A 183 -4.30 -21.52 -1.94
CA ASN A 183 -4.07 -22.91 -1.57
C ASN A 183 -5.13 -23.38 -0.55
N GLU A 184 -6.21 -23.97 -1.05
CA GLU A 184 -7.34 -24.45 -0.24
C GLU A 184 -6.93 -25.51 0.78
N LYS A 185 -6.06 -26.45 0.38
CA LYS A 185 -5.59 -27.55 1.25
C LYS A 185 -4.94 -27.02 2.53
N GLU A 186 -4.18 -25.95 2.41
CA GLU A 186 -3.46 -25.31 3.52
C GLU A 186 -4.26 -24.13 4.13
N GLY A 187 -5.40 -23.77 3.52
CA GLY A 187 -6.24 -22.64 3.90
C GLY A 187 -5.56 -21.29 3.69
N ILE A 188 -4.71 -21.15 2.66
CA ILE A 188 -4.00 -19.92 2.30
C ILE A 188 -4.81 -19.14 1.27
N ILE A 189 -5.22 -17.92 1.62
CA ILE A 189 -6.07 -17.12 0.73
C ILE A 189 -5.26 -16.26 -0.24
N GLY A 190 -4.02 -15.90 0.09
CA GLY A 190 -3.17 -15.13 -0.80
C GLY A 190 -1.87 -14.63 -0.15
N GLY A 191 -0.88 -14.38 -0.99
CA GLY A 191 0.43 -13.82 -0.68
C GLY A 191 1.46 -14.13 -1.75
N VAL A 192 2.55 -13.39 -1.76
CA VAL A 192 3.68 -13.59 -2.68
C VAL A 192 4.98 -13.57 -1.91
N LEU A 193 5.95 -14.38 -2.32
CA LEU A 193 7.33 -14.26 -1.85
C LEU A 193 8.17 -13.59 -2.91
N CYS A 194 8.87 -12.52 -2.54
CA CYS A 194 9.74 -11.78 -3.43
C CYS A 194 11.16 -11.74 -2.86
N THR A 195 12.16 -11.74 -3.74
CA THR A 195 13.44 -11.12 -3.35
C THR A 195 13.13 -9.67 -2.98
N GLU A 196 13.52 -9.23 -1.79
CA GLU A 196 13.07 -7.96 -1.24
C GLU A 196 14.08 -6.82 -1.43
N PHE A 197 13.65 -5.62 -1.07
CA PHE A 197 14.49 -4.44 -1.20
C PHE A 197 15.79 -4.54 -0.39
N TYR A 198 16.87 -3.96 -0.92
CA TYR A 198 18.12 -3.84 -0.19
C TYR A 198 17.90 -3.08 1.12
N VAL A 199 18.28 -3.71 2.21
CA VAL A 199 18.23 -3.07 3.52
C VAL A 199 19.42 -2.14 3.64
N LEU A 200 19.17 -0.85 3.90
CA LEU A 200 20.23 0.13 4.10
C LEU A 200 21.05 -0.22 5.34
N PRO A 201 22.33 0.21 5.45
CA PRO A 201 23.22 -0.19 6.55
C PRO A 201 22.62 0.00 7.94
N TYR A 202 21.89 1.10 8.19
CA TYR A 202 21.21 1.31 9.46
C TYR A 202 20.10 0.28 9.72
N GLY A 203 19.27 -0.02 8.72
CA GLY A 203 18.25 -1.07 8.84
C GLY A 203 18.85 -2.46 9.01
N PHE A 204 20.01 -2.72 8.39
CA PHE A 204 20.70 -4.01 8.44
C PHE A 204 21.21 -4.33 9.85
N SER A 205 21.42 -3.33 10.69
CA SER A 205 21.68 -3.51 12.13
C SER A 205 20.63 -4.39 12.82
N ARG A 206 19.41 -4.47 12.28
CA ARG A 206 18.31 -5.31 12.78
C ARG A 206 18.21 -6.68 12.09
N ALA A 207 18.89 -6.89 10.97
CA ALA A 207 18.86 -8.12 10.19
C ALA A 207 20.00 -9.06 10.62
N ARG A 208 19.72 -9.93 11.58
CA ARG A 208 20.67 -10.92 12.13
C ARG A 208 19.92 -12.15 12.64
N PRO A 209 20.59 -13.30 12.77
CA PRO A 209 20.01 -14.46 13.43
C PRO A 209 19.52 -14.12 14.84
N PRO A 210 18.39 -14.70 15.32
CA PRO A 210 17.86 -14.40 16.66
C PRO A 210 18.84 -14.63 17.81
N SER A 211 19.75 -15.59 17.67
CA SER A 211 20.79 -15.93 18.64
C SER A 211 22.00 -14.97 18.64
N TYR A 212 22.12 -14.09 17.65
CA TYR A 212 23.29 -13.21 17.52
C TYR A 212 23.19 -11.96 18.42
N PRO A 213 24.32 -11.50 19.01
CA PRO A 213 24.36 -10.28 19.81
C PRO A 213 23.76 -9.07 19.09
N LYS A 214 22.98 -8.29 19.84
CA LYS A 214 22.28 -7.09 19.32
C LYS A 214 23.16 -5.83 19.34
N TRP A 215 24.29 -5.87 20.03
CA TRP A 215 25.24 -4.77 20.18
C TRP A 215 26.64 -5.31 20.50
N GLY A 216 27.65 -4.43 20.58
CA GLY A 216 29.02 -4.81 20.92
C GLY A 216 29.90 -5.24 19.73
N ARG A 217 31.08 -5.80 20.02
CA ARG A 217 32.10 -6.16 19.01
C ARG A 217 31.60 -7.22 18.02
N GLU A 218 30.96 -8.27 18.53
CA GLU A 218 30.42 -9.36 17.69
C GLU A 218 29.30 -8.88 16.76
N HIS A 219 28.43 -7.99 17.25
CA HIS A 219 27.43 -7.35 16.40
C HIS A 219 28.08 -6.57 15.26
N LYS A 220 29.05 -5.69 15.57
CA LYS A 220 29.77 -4.91 14.55
C LYS A 220 30.52 -5.81 13.55
N LYS A 221 31.09 -6.92 14.00
CA LYS A 221 31.76 -7.92 13.15
C LYS A 221 30.77 -8.56 12.18
N PHE A 222 29.62 -9.03 12.68
CA PHE A 222 28.54 -9.57 11.84
C PHE A 222 28.11 -8.56 10.77
N GLN A 223 27.86 -7.32 11.18
CA GLN A 223 27.39 -6.26 10.27
C GLN A 223 28.37 -6.00 9.12
N ARG A 224 29.68 -5.91 9.44
CA ARG A 224 30.74 -5.70 8.43
C ARG A 224 30.91 -6.87 7.48
N GLN A 225 30.80 -8.09 7.99
CA GLN A 225 31.09 -9.30 7.21
C GLN A 225 29.91 -9.76 6.36
N ASN A 226 28.67 -9.56 6.83
CA ASN A 226 27.51 -10.25 6.28
C ASN A 226 26.55 -9.35 5.50
N TYR A 227 26.78 -8.03 5.44
CA TYR A 227 25.91 -7.10 4.71
C TYR A 227 25.61 -7.56 3.27
N ARG A 228 26.65 -7.99 2.55
CA ARG A 228 26.55 -8.41 1.14
C ARG A 228 26.19 -9.89 0.96
N ARG A 229 25.98 -10.63 2.06
CA ARG A 229 25.85 -12.09 2.08
C ARG A 229 24.47 -12.57 2.48
N MET A 230 23.50 -11.67 2.55
CA MET A 230 22.16 -11.98 3.05
C MET A 230 21.10 -11.70 2.00
N VAL A 231 20.29 -12.72 1.70
CA VAL A 231 19.10 -12.59 0.88
C VAL A 231 17.87 -12.54 1.77
N ARG A 232 16.96 -11.63 1.44
CA ARG A 232 15.64 -11.52 2.04
C ARG A 232 14.61 -12.04 1.04
N LEU A 233 13.98 -13.17 1.33
CA LEU A 233 12.85 -13.70 0.56
C LEU A 233 11.58 -13.53 1.41
N HIS A 234 10.81 -12.50 1.12
CA HIS A 234 9.67 -12.08 1.93
C HIS A 234 8.57 -11.52 1.04
N GLY A 235 7.37 -11.36 1.59
CA GLY A 235 6.37 -10.55 0.92
C GLY A 235 5.09 -10.40 1.73
N PRO A 236 4.10 -9.73 1.14
CA PRO A 236 2.81 -9.52 1.75
C PRO A 236 2.01 -10.82 1.79
N VAL A 237 1.21 -10.97 2.85
CA VAL A 237 0.10 -11.93 2.89
C VAL A 237 -1.22 -11.17 2.80
N GLN A 238 -2.22 -11.77 2.17
CA GLN A 238 -3.56 -11.20 2.15
C GLN A 238 -4.16 -11.25 3.57
N ASP A 239 -4.50 -10.09 4.13
CA ASP A 239 -5.25 -10.07 5.40
C ASP A 239 -6.70 -10.53 5.15
N VAL A 240 -7.28 -11.25 6.10
CA VAL A 240 -8.73 -11.44 6.16
C VAL A 240 -9.37 -10.13 6.65
N PRO A 241 -10.27 -9.48 5.89
CA PRO A 241 -10.94 -8.28 6.36
C PRO A 241 -11.79 -8.59 7.59
N THR A 242 -11.59 -7.86 8.68
CA THR A 242 -12.43 -7.97 9.88
C THR A 242 -13.07 -6.63 10.23
N PRO A 243 -14.37 -6.58 10.58
CA PRO A 243 -15.02 -5.32 10.95
C PRO A 243 -14.43 -4.64 12.19
N GLY A 244 -13.74 -5.40 13.05
CA GLY A 244 -13.12 -4.92 14.29
C GLY A 244 -11.77 -4.23 14.06
N MET A 245 -11.02 -4.63 13.03
CA MET A 245 -9.82 -3.91 12.60
C MET A 245 -10.27 -2.64 11.89
N ARG A 246 -10.19 -1.49 12.57
CA ARG A 246 -10.81 -0.26 12.08
C ARG A 246 -10.07 1.02 12.45
N VAL A 247 -10.32 2.04 11.64
CA VAL A 247 -10.04 3.45 11.91
C VAL A 247 -11.29 4.08 12.53
N GLN A 248 -11.08 4.87 13.58
CA GLN A 248 -12.06 5.74 14.22
C GLN A 248 -11.45 7.13 14.37
N VAL A 249 -12.23 8.08 14.86
CA VAL A 249 -11.74 9.40 15.28
C VAL A 249 -11.77 9.49 16.80
N GLU A 250 -10.78 10.17 17.39
CA GLU A 250 -10.69 10.41 18.84
C GLU A 250 -10.98 11.89 19.11
N ASP A 251 -12.20 12.20 19.54
CA ASP A 251 -12.66 13.60 19.72
C ASP A 251 -11.91 14.35 20.84
N SER A 252 -11.26 13.61 21.76
CA SER A 252 -10.46 14.17 22.85
C SER A 252 -9.02 14.53 22.45
N VAL A 253 -8.55 14.04 21.30
CA VAL A 253 -7.19 14.29 20.81
C VAL A 253 -7.25 14.94 19.44
N ARG A 254 -6.71 16.15 19.33
CA ARG A 254 -6.77 16.96 18.12
C ARG A 254 -5.38 17.18 17.57
N ASP A 255 -5.28 17.27 16.24
CA ASP A 255 -4.05 17.70 15.60
C ASP A 255 -3.85 19.23 15.73
N PHE A 256 -2.81 19.73 15.06
CA PHE A 256 -2.46 21.14 15.05
C PHE A 256 -3.62 22.07 14.65
N TRP A 257 -4.51 21.63 13.75
CA TRP A 257 -5.63 22.43 13.24
C TRP A 257 -6.94 22.17 14.00
N GLY A 258 -6.89 21.45 15.14
CA GLY A 258 -8.08 21.15 15.93
C GLY A 258 -8.91 19.97 15.39
N ILE A 259 -8.42 19.24 14.38
CA ILE A 259 -9.14 18.14 13.75
C ILE A 259 -8.92 16.87 14.58
N PRO A 260 -9.99 16.15 15.01
CA PRO A 260 -9.83 14.88 15.72
C PRO A 260 -8.94 13.89 14.98
N VAL A 261 -7.99 13.27 15.68
CA VAL A 261 -6.99 12.36 15.09
C VAL A 261 -7.56 10.96 14.85
N THR A 262 -6.88 10.17 14.02
CA THR A 262 -7.21 8.75 13.85
C THR A 262 -6.93 7.93 15.11
N LYS A 263 -7.84 7.02 15.45
CA LYS A 263 -7.69 5.97 16.45
C LYS A 263 -7.83 4.62 15.80
N PHE A 264 -6.80 3.77 15.95
CA PHE A 264 -6.80 2.42 15.41
C PHE A 264 -7.24 1.43 16.49
N SER A 265 -8.17 0.53 16.14
CA SER A 265 -8.63 -0.54 17.03
C SER A 265 -8.64 -1.90 16.33
N GLY A 266 -8.80 -2.95 17.14
CA GLY A 266 -8.91 -4.33 16.66
C GLY A 266 -7.58 -5.05 16.49
N SER A 267 -7.68 -6.24 15.91
CA SER A 267 -6.56 -7.13 15.63
C SER A 267 -6.76 -7.81 14.28
N ARG A 268 -5.65 -8.28 13.71
CA ARG A 268 -5.65 -9.17 12.55
C ARG A 268 -6.42 -10.46 12.84
N HIS A 269 -6.91 -11.09 11.78
CA HIS A 269 -7.60 -12.36 11.90
C HIS A 269 -6.59 -13.47 12.26
N PRO A 270 -6.94 -14.48 13.08
CA PRO A 270 -6.01 -15.56 13.42
C PRO A 270 -5.45 -16.32 12.21
N LEU A 271 -6.20 -16.39 11.11
CA LEU A 271 -5.73 -16.99 9.84
C LEU A 271 -4.54 -16.23 9.23
N ASP A 272 -4.43 -14.91 9.44
CA ASP A 272 -3.33 -14.11 8.89
C ASP A 272 -1.98 -14.60 9.44
N ARG A 273 -1.95 -15.00 10.73
CA ARG A 273 -0.77 -15.59 11.37
C ARG A 273 -0.44 -16.97 10.77
N LYS A 274 -1.46 -17.79 10.50
CA LYS A 274 -1.28 -19.08 9.82
C LYS A 274 -0.67 -18.89 8.43
N HIS A 275 -1.15 -17.91 7.66
CA HIS A 275 -0.58 -17.55 6.35
C HIS A 275 0.86 -17.09 6.47
N CYS A 276 1.14 -16.23 7.45
CA CYS A 276 2.50 -15.76 7.72
C CYS A 276 3.46 -16.89 8.03
N GLN A 277 3.04 -17.84 8.88
CA GLN A 277 3.85 -19.00 9.24
C GLN A 277 4.14 -19.85 8.00
N PHE A 278 3.11 -20.22 7.24
CA PHE A 278 3.23 -21.04 6.04
C PHE A 278 4.19 -20.42 5.02
N LEU A 279 4.01 -19.14 4.67
CA LEU A 279 4.87 -18.48 3.70
C LEU A 279 6.31 -18.29 4.22
N SER A 280 6.51 -18.11 5.52
CA SER A 280 7.86 -18.08 6.11
C SER A 280 8.57 -19.42 6.00
N GLU A 281 7.85 -20.52 6.19
CA GLU A 281 8.38 -21.88 6.04
C GLU A 281 8.76 -22.16 4.58
N LYS A 282 7.90 -21.76 3.62
CA LYS A 282 8.21 -21.88 2.19
C LYS A 282 9.43 -21.04 1.80
N ALA A 283 9.49 -19.79 2.27
CA ALA A 283 10.67 -18.93 2.03
C ALA A 283 11.94 -19.56 2.63
N ALA A 284 11.87 -20.12 3.83
CA ALA A 284 12.99 -20.77 4.48
C ALA A 284 13.46 -22.00 3.69
N SER A 285 12.55 -22.82 3.19
CA SER A 285 12.88 -23.99 2.37
C SER A 285 13.55 -23.60 1.05
N VAL A 286 13.03 -22.59 0.35
CA VAL A 286 13.65 -22.07 -0.88
C VAL A 286 15.07 -21.55 -0.61
N LEU A 287 15.28 -20.83 0.48
CA LEU A 287 16.61 -20.31 0.82
C LEU A 287 17.61 -21.41 1.23
N ARG A 288 17.14 -22.48 1.89
CA ARG A 288 17.99 -23.66 2.16
C ARG A 288 18.41 -24.35 0.87
N GLU A 289 17.44 -24.58 -0.03
CA GLU A 289 17.70 -25.16 -1.36
C GLU A 289 18.64 -24.27 -2.19
N ALA A 290 18.56 -22.95 -2.02
CA ALA A 290 19.47 -21.99 -2.65
C ALA A 290 20.92 -22.06 -2.11
N GLY A 291 21.17 -22.82 -1.03
CA GLY A 291 22.50 -22.97 -0.43
C GLY A 291 22.80 -21.97 0.70
N ALA A 292 21.78 -21.37 1.32
CA ALA A 292 21.99 -20.56 2.51
C ALA A 292 22.49 -21.44 3.67
N LYS A 293 23.63 -21.06 4.25
CA LYS A 293 24.24 -21.74 5.41
C LYS A 293 23.41 -21.59 6.67
N GLN A 294 22.78 -20.43 6.84
CA GLN A 294 21.90 -20.16 7.97
C GLN A 294 20.63 -19.50 7.46
N VAL A 295 19.49 -20.00 7.95
CA VAL A 295 18.17 -19.49 7.62
C VAL A 295 17.40 -19.22 8.90
N TRP A 296 16.73 -18.07 8.98
CA TRP A 296 15.79 -17.77 10.05
C TRP A 296 14.55 -17.08 9.51
N MET A 297 13.40 -17.46 10.07
CA MET A 297 12.10 -16.94 9.66
C MET A 297 11.82 -15.58 10.28
N ASN A 298 11.00 -14.80 9.58
CA ASN A 298 10.33 -13.61 10.05
C ASN A 298 8.83 -13.84 9.87
N VAL A 299 8.15 -14.23 10.95
CA VAL A 299 6.71 -14.54 10.92
C VAL A 299 5.94 -13.27 11.27
N GLY A 300 5.21 -12.74 10.29
CA GLY A 300 4.31 -11.60 10.46
C GLY A 300 3.01 -11.94 11.21
N GLY A 301 2.02 -11.05 11.10
CA GLY A 301 0.62 -11.33 11.48
C GLY A 301 0.29 -11.10 12.96
N LEU A 302 1.27 -10.76 13.80
CA LEU A 302 1.06 -10.49 15.24
C LEU A 302 0.74 -9.01 15.56
N GLY A 303 1.00 -8.10 14.64
CA GLY A 303 0.73 -6.67 14.83
C GLY A 303 -0.69 -6.26 14.44
N ARG A 304 -1.07 -5.02 14.76
CA ARG A 304 -2.28 -4.39 14.20
C ARG A 304 -2.06 -3.98 12.75
N ALA A 305 -3.13 -3.92 11.96
CA ALA A 305 -3.08 -3.31 10.65
C ALA A 305 -2.91 -1.78 10.76
N GLY A 306 -2.51 -1.13 9.68
CA GLY A 306 -2.21 0.31 9.63
C GLY A 306 -0.78 0.65 9.23
N GLY A 307 0.02 -0.36 8.84
CA GLY A 307 1.36 -0.17 8.28
C GLY A 307 1.35 0.32 6.83
N GLN A 308 2.19 -0.28 5.98
CA GLN A 308 2.17 -0.02 4.53
C GLN A 308 0.88 -0.55 3.89
N HIS A 309 0.55 -0.17 2.65
CA HIS A 309 -0.57 -0.76 1.89
C HIS A 309 -1.96 -0.69 2.56
N GLN A 310 -2.24 0.41 3.27
CA GLN A 310 -3.52 0.63 3.94
C GLN A 310 -4.70 0.58 2.97
N CYS A 311 -5.73 -0.19 3.30
CA CYS A 311 -6.92 -0.34 2.46
C CYS A 311 -8.17 -0.79 3.24
N GLY A 312 -9.34 -0.74 2.59
CA GLY A 312 -10.61 -1.34 3.05
C GLY A 312 -11.50 -0.50 3.96
N THR A 313 -11.02 0.64 4.43
CA THR A 313 -11.73 1.54 5.36
C THR A 313 -12.96 2.23 4.78
N CYS A 314 -13.11 2.25 3.46
CA CYS A 314 -14.26 2.80 2.75
C CYS A 314 -14.79 1.79 1.74
N ARG A 315 -14.90 0.51 2.16
CA ARG A 315 -15.12 -0.63 1.27
C ARG A 315 -16.25 -0.43 0.26
N MET A 316 -16.00 -0.89 -0.95
CA MET A 316 -16.98 -1.02 -2.03
C MET A 316 -17.97 -2.16 -1.76
N GLY A 317 -19.21 -2.01 -2.23
CA GLY A 317 -20.22 -3.06 -2.21
C GLY A 317 -21.46 -2.67 -3.03
N ASP A 318 -22.45 -3.54 -3.01
CA ASP A 318 -23.75 -3.39 -3.68
C ASP A 318 -24.90 -3.00 -2.73
N ASP A 319 -24.67 -3.09 -1.42
CA ASP A 319 -25.62 -2.72 -0.37
C ASP A 319 -25.05 -1.62 0.56
N PRO A 320 -25.74 -0.47 0.72
CA PRO A 320 -25.32 0.57 1.66
C PRO A 320 -25.24 0.10 3.12
N LYS A 321 -25.94 -0.97 3.50
CA LYS A 321 -25.88 -1.55 4.85
C LYS A 321 -24.56 -2.24 5.15
N THR A 322 -23.82 -2.65 4.12
CA THR A 322 -22.58 -3.45 4.27
C THR A 322 -21.34 -2.80 3.65
N SER A 323 -21.50 -1.62 3.04
CA SER A 323 -20.44 -0.90 2.33
C SER A 323 -20.53 0.60 2.49
N VAL A 324 -19.45 1.32 2.15
CA VAL A 324 -19.38 2.79 2.20
C VAL A 324 -19.62 3.40 0.83
N VAL A 325 -19.12 2.74 -0.21
CA VAL A 325 -19.26 3.19 -1.59
C VAL A 325 -19.89 2.13 -2.48
N ASP A 326 -20.57 2.58 -3.53
CA ASP A 326 -21.11 1.73 -4.59
C ASP A 326 -19.99 1.20 -5.53
N PRO A 327 -20.31 0.34 -6.52
CA PRO A 327 -19.31 -0.18 -7.47
C PRO A 327 -18.56 0.88 -8.30
N ASN A 328 -19.07 2.11 -8.38
CA ASN A 328 -18.44 3.25 -9.05
C ASN A 328 -17.58 4.10 -8.10
N CYS A 329 -17.44 3.67 -6.84
CA CYS A 329 -16.80 4.39 -5.75
C CYS A 329 -17.56 5.64 -5.27
N LYS A 330 -18.85 5.77 -5.57
CA LYS A 330 -19.70 6.85 -5.07
C LYS A 330 -20.15 6.54 -3.63
N VAL A 331 -20.06 7.50 -2.73
CA VAL A 331 -20.50 7.33 -1.34
C VAL A 331 -22.03 7.16 -1.30
N TRP A 332 -22.48 6.13 -0.59
CA TRP A 332 -23.91 5.87 -0.45
C TRP A 332 -24.62 7.03 0.26
N GLY A 333 -25.77 7.43 -0.29
CA GLY A 333 -26.56 8.53 0.25
C GLY A 333 -25.97 9.91 0.00
N VAL A 334 -25.00 10.08 -0.90
CA VAL A 334 -24.49 11.41 -1.28
C VAL A 334 -24.47 11.56 -2.78
N ASP A 335 -24.98 12.67 -3.31
CA ASP A 335 -25.27 12.80 -4.74
C ASP A 335 -24.02 12.89 -5.64
N ASN A 336 -22.93 13.45 -5.11
CA ASN A 336 -21.74 13.87 -5.87
C ASN A 336 -20.42 13.71 -5.11
N LEU A 337 -20.35 12.75 -4.18
CA LEU A 337 -19.15 12.46 -3.39
C LEU A 337 -18.61 11.06 -3.72
N TYR A 338 -17.31 10.97 -3.95
CA TYR A 338 -16.62 9.73 -4.31
C TYR A 338 -15.37 9.50 -3.44
N VAL A 339 -14.91 8.26 -3.36
CA VAL A 339 -13.62 7.89 -2.74
C VAL A 339 -12.71 7.25 -3.80
N GLY A 340 -11.50 7.78 -3.97
CA GLY A 340 -10.57 7.43 -5.05
C GLY A 340 -9.22 6.89 -4.57
N ASP A 341 -9.20 6.05 -3.54
CA ASP A 341 -7.96 5.48 -2.98
C ASP A 341 -8.10 4.02 -2.51
N GLY A 342 -7.08 3.50 -1.81
CA GLY A 342 -7.08 2.12 -1.30
C GLY A 342 -8.20 1.79 -0.31
N GLY A 343 -8.86 2.78 0.27
CA GLY A 343 -10.00 2.59 1.20
C GLY A 343 -11.14 1.81 0.57
N VAL A 344 -11.36 1.91 -0.75
CA VAL A 344 -12.47 1.23 -1.44
C VAL A 344 -12.24 -0.26 -1.69
N LEU A 345 -11.01 -0.74 -1.56
CA LEU A 345 -10.65 -2.13 -1.83
C LEU A 345 -11.33 -3.08 -0.83
N VAL A 346 -12.13 -4.02 -1.33
CA VAL A 346 -12.78 -5.05 -0.49
C VAL A 346 -11.74 -5.98 0.15
N SER A 347 -10.70 -6.31 -0.61
CA SER A 347 -9.54 -7.07 -0.14
C SER A 347 -8.25 -6.43 -0.63
N ALA A 348 -7.21 -6.49 0.21
CA ALA A 348 -5.85 -6.10 -0.16
C ALA A 348 -5.24 -7.01 -1.26
N GLY A 349 -5.80 -8.21 -1.47
CA GLY A 349 -5.19 -9.24 -2.32
C GLY A 349 -3.88 -9.79 -1.72
N GLY A 350 -3.10 -10.52 -2.52
CA GLY A 350 -1.79 -11.07 -2.12
C GLY A 350 -0.57 -10.23 -2.57
N PHE A 351 -0.79 -9.02 -3.12
CA PHE A 351 0.22 -8.18 -3.75
C PHE A 351 0.04 -6.71 -3.35
N ASN A 352 1.08 -5.90 -3.52
CA ASN A 352 1.03 -4.46 -3.25
C ASN A 352 -0.10 -3.79 -4.08
N PRO A 353 -1.00 -2.99 -3.46
CA PRO A 353 -2.28 -2.63 -4.07
C PRO A 353 -2.24 -1.46 -5.06
N VAL A 354 -1.08 -0.79 -5.23
CA VAL A 354 -1.00 0.50 -5.96
C VAL A 354 -1.50 0.42 -7.39
N LEU A 355 -1.25 -0.70 -8.09
CA LEU A 355 -1.72 -0.88 -9.47
C LEU A 355 -3.25 -0.94 -9.52
N THR A 356 -3.86 -1.67 -8.59
CA THR A 356 -5.32 -1.75 -8.46
C THR A 356 -5.92 -0.39 -8.10
N ILE A 357 -5.28 0.36 -7.19
CA ILE A 357 -5.71 1.71 -6.83
C ILE A 357 -5.70 2.63 -8.07
N MET A 358 -4.63 2.59 -8.86
CA MET A 358 -4.56 3.37 -10.11
C MET A 358 -5.63 2.95 -11.11
N ALA A 359 -5.87 1.64 -11.29
CA ALA A 359 -6.91 1.14 -12.17
C ALA A 359 -8.32 1.63 -11.77
N LEU A 360 -8.61 1.61 -10.46
CA LEU A 360 -9.86 2.14 -9.92
C LEU A 360 -9.96 3.66 -10.11
N ALA A 361 -8.87 4.41 -9.90
CA ALA A 361 -8.86 5.85 -10.14
C ALA A 361 -9.20 6.20 -11.60
N TYR A 362 -8.64 5.50 -12.58
CA TYR A 362 -8.99 5.69 -13.99
C TYR A 362 -10.46 5.31 -14.27
N ARG A 363 -10.94 4.19 -13.74
CA ARG A 363 -12.34 3.74 -13.92
C ARG A 363 -13.33 4.75 -13.33
N THR A 364 -13.12 5.16 -12.08
CA THR A 364 -13.97 6.11 -11.38
C THR A 364 -13.90 7.50 -12.02
N GLY A 365 -12.71 7.96 -12.43
CA GLY A 365 -12.56 9.22 -13.16
C GLY A 365 -13.34 9.24 -14.47
N ALA A 366 -13.29 8.16 -15.26
CA ALA A 366 -14.07 8.03 -16.48
C ALA A 366 -15.58 8.01 -16.21
N HIS A 367 -16.01 7.32 -15.15
CA HIS A 367 -17.42 7.31 -14.73
C HIS A 367 -17.91 8.72 -14.36
N ILE A 368 -17.15 9.45 -13.52
CA ILE A 368 -17.49 10.82 -13.11
C ILE A 368 -17.59 11.72 -14.35
N ALA A 369 -16.59 11.70 -15.24
CA ALA A 369 -16.61 12.49 -16.46
C ALA A 369 -17.82 12.18 -17.35
N GLY A 370 -18.17 10.89 -17.49
CA GLY A 370 -19.34 10.44 -18.25
C GLY A 370 -20.67 10.92 -17.66
N GLU A 371 -20.84 10.86 -16.35
CA GLU A 371 -22.05 11.35 -15.68
C GLU A 371 -22.20 12.87 -15.78
N PHE A 372 -21.09 13.60 -15.73
CA PHE A 372 -21.11 15.06 -15.87
C PHE A 372 -21.35 15.53 -17.29
N ALA A 373 -20.79 14.85 -18.29
CA ALA A 373 -21.07 15.14 -19.70
C ALA A 373 -22.58 15.02 -20.01
N LYS A 374 -23.25 13.98 -19.48
CA LYS A 374 -24.70 13.80 -19.68
C LYS A 374 -25.55 14.92 -19.08
N LYS A 375 -25.14 15.46 -17.92
CA LYS A 375 -25.85 16.58 -17.27
C LYS A 375 -25.68 17.89 -18.04
N GLY A 376 -24.51 18.13 -18.63
CA GLY A 376 -24.26 19.31 -19.46
C GLY A 376 -24.98 19.30 -20.81
N SER A 377 -25.32 18.13 -21.35
CA SER A 377 -26.09 18.00 -22.60
C SER A 377 -27.61 18.10 -22.41
N ALA A 378 -28.09 18.14 -21.17
CA ALA A 378 -29.51 18.21 -20.80
C ALA A 378 -29.93 19.59 -20.26
N ALA A 379 -28.99 20.55 -20.22
CA ALA A 379 -29.20 21.96 -19.93
C ALA A 379 -28.90 22.77 -21.20
#